data_AF-A0A956UC75-F1
#
_entry.id   AF-A0A956UC75-F1
#
_cell.length_a   1.000
_cell.length_b   1.000
_cell.length_c   1.000
_cell.angle_alpha   90.00
_cell.angle_beta   90.00
_cell.angle_gamma   90.00
#
_symmetry.space_group_name_H-M   'P 1'
#
loop_
_entity.id
_entity.type
_entity.pdbx_description
1 polymer ?
#
loop_
_entity_poly.entity_id
_entity_poly.type
_entity_poly.pdbx_seq_one_letter_code
_entity_poly.pdbx_strand_id
1 'polypeptide(L)'
;MDQLFLSLQKRFLVPIVIVGSLLAWLILCHANYKSYWYGTIYRVQTTDFNILHHSLPPTLSRMILEGKSELVQKTLDSTYGLFGLVITDPEGQTVLWQTNKVYHRESWHKKINPEYLNNLKEPFDLLTAPAILEPLYEHESPRSDKATKVGSVDSMDGQVIGRLYYVRSIPPPFLEDLGNFLTKGFWVLSGAKRGYLFITLSTAAFAMVVLLVVWLRRRGLELKQKEVESFKRELDIRKKALEHLTQELEAQKSRKQALEKEADQAYRRAVGLKVALEKLRDALPGGAVQQGNQQGIQQGIQNGSHELRVRPPAHPQSSILEEIEELLPSLSENAQVLKDQAGMLHDYCATLE
;
A
#
# COMPACT_ATOMS: atom_id res chain seq x y z
N MET A 1 -9.49 4.74 -18.90
CA MET A 1 -8.33 4.11 -18.24
C MET A 1 -8.73 3.21 -17.07
N ASP A 2 -9.80 3.52 -16.34
CA ASP A 2 -10.21 2.75 -15.14
C ASP A 2 -10.72 1.32 -15.42
N GLN A 3 -11.35 1.06 -16.56
CA GLN A 3 -11.83 -0.28 -16.90
C GLN A 3 -10.71 -1.26 -17.30
N LEU A 4 -9.66 -0.76 -17.97
CA LEU A 4 -8.46 -1.55 -18.27
C LEU A 4 -7.71 -1.91 -16.98
N PHE A 5 -7.59 -0.95 -16.05
CA PHE A 5 -7.05 -1.19 -14.71
C PHE A 5 -7.86 -2.23 -13.92
N LEU A 6 -9.21 -2.14 -13.92
CA LEU A 6 -10.07 -3.10 -13.21
C LEU A 6 -10.01 -4.53 -13.78
N SER A 7 -9.78 -4.68 -15.09
CA SER A 7 -9.72 -5.99 -15.75
C SER A 7 -8.37 -6.70 -15.56
N LEU A 8 -7.25 -5.97 -15.58
CA LEU A 8 -5.91 -6.52 -15.30
C LEU A 8 -5.68 -6.80 -13.80
N GLN A 9 -6.35 -6.05 -12.90
CA GLN A 9 -6.13 -6.10 -11.45
C GLN A 9 -6.50 -7.42 -10.77
N LYS A 10 -7.46 -8.19 -11.29
CA LYS A 10 -8.03 -9.32 -10.53
C LYS A 10 -7.13 -10.56 -10.45
N ARG A 11 -6.23 -10.79 -11.42
CA ARG A 11 -5.36 -11.99 -11.47
C ARG A 11 -3.87 -11.71 -11.40
N PHE A 12 -3.40 -10.56 -11.88
CA PHE A 12 -1.96 -10.31 -12.03
C PHE A 12 -1.36 -9.40 -10.96
N LEU A 13 -2.16 -8.62 -10.24
CA LEU A 13 -1.63 -7.63 -9.31
C LEU A 13 -0.92 -8.25 -8.09
N VAL A 14 -1.49 -9.28 -7.47
CA VAL A 14 -0.85 -9.98 -6.35
C VAL A 14 0.46 -10.67 -6.79
N PRO A 15 0.49 -11.44 -7.89
CA PRO A 15 1.75 -11.96 -8.44
C PRO A 15 2.79 -10.88 -8.75
N ILE A 16 2.39 -9.74 -9.32
CA ILE A 16 3.30 -8.63 -9.64
C ILE A 16 3.90 -8.05 -8.36
N VAL A 17 3.09 -7.82 -7.32
CA VAL A 17 3.59 -7.31 -6.03
C VAL A 17 4.56 -8.31 -5.42
N ILE A 18 4.23 -9.61 -5.41
CA ILE A 18 5.11 -10.65 -4.83
C ILE A 18 6.43 -10.75 -5.61
N VAL A 19 6.39 -10.84 -6.93
CA VAL A 19 7.60 -10.93 -7.77
C VAL A 19 8.43 -9.65 -7.67
N GLY A 20 7.78 -8.48 -7.69
CA GLY A 20 8.45 -7.19 -7.52
C GLY A 20 9.13 -7.06 -6.15
N SER A 21 8.44 -7.45 -5.07
CA SER A 21 9.01 -7.48 -3.72
C SER A 21 10.17 -8.46 -3.61
N LEU A 22 10.10 -9.63 -4.25
CA LEU A 22 11.17 -10.62 -4.25
C LEU A 22 12.42 -10.13 -5.01
N LEU A 23 12.22 -9.48 -6.16
CA LEU A 23 13.31 -8.83 -6.91
C LEU A 23 13.96 -7.70 -6.11
N ALA A 24 13.15 -6.81 -5.53
CA ALA A 24 13.66 -5.73 -4.67
C ALA A 24 14.41 -6.28 -3.46
N TRP A 25 13.89 -7.33 -2.82
CA TRP A 25 14.56 -8.03 -1.73
C TRP A 25 15.91 -8.61 -2.14
N LEU A 26 15.99 -9.30 -3.28
CA LEU A 26 17.26 -9.84 -3.79
C LEU A 26 18.28 -8.74 -4.08
N ILE A 27 17.87 -7.63 -4.69
CA ILE A 27 18.75 -6.49 -4.98
C ILE A 27 19.28 -5.87 -3.68
N LEU A 28 18.41 -5.63 -2.70
CA LEU A 28 18.80 -5.08 -1.40
C LEU A 28 19.72 -6.03 -0.63
N CYS A 29 19.42 -7.33 -0.63
CA CYS A 29 20.30 -8.35 -0.05
C CYS A 29 21.67 -8.37 -0.73
N HIS A 30 21.73 -8.27 -2.06
CA HIS A 30 23.00 -8.22 -2.78
C HIS A 30 23.80 -6.94 -2.46
N ALA A 31 23.12 -5.79 -2.39
CA ALA A 31 23.74 -4.53 -1.99
C ALA A 31 24.30 -4.60 -0.56
N ASN A 32 23.54 -5.18 0.38
CA ASN A 32 23.99 -5.40 1.75
C ASN A 32 25.17 -6.37 1.84
N TYR A 33 25.13 -7.47 1.08
CA TYR A 33 26.25 -8.40 0.96
C TYR A 33 27.53 -7.67 0.54
N LYS A 34 27.45 -6.86 -0.51
CA LYS A 34 28.59 -6.10 -1.02
C LYS A 34 29.09 -5.09 0.01
N SER A 35 28.18 -4.35 0.63
CA SER A 35 28.49 -3.34 1.66
C SER A 35 29.14 -3.96 2.90
N TYR A 36 28.66 -5.11 3.35
CA TYR A 36 29.20 -5.79 4.53
C TYR A 36 30.59 -6.37 4.26
N TRP A 37 30.73 -7.20 3.23
CA TRP A 37 31.99 -7.92 2.98
C TRP A 37 33.08 -7.03 2.40
N TYR A 38 32.76 -6.24 1.36
CA TYR A 38 33.75 -5.38 0.70
C TYR A 38 33.84 -3.98 1.30
N GLY A 39 32.86 -3.57 2.11
CA GLY A 39 32.89 -2.30 2.82
C GLY A 39 33.34 -2.47 4.27
N THR A 40 32.54 -3.16 5.09
CA THR A 40 32.76 -3.21 6.54
C THR A 40 33.95 -4.09 6.91
N ILE A 41 33.95 -5.36 6.49
CA ILE A 41 35.02 -6.32 6.83
C ILE A 41 36.34 -5.89 6.21
N TYR A 42 36.34 -5.54 4.93
CA TYR A 42 37.55 -5.07 4.25
C TYR A 42 38.18 -3.86 4.93
N ARG A 43 37.37 -2.88 5.35
CA ARG A 43 37.84 -1.68 6.04
C ARG A 43 38.47 -2.00 7.40
N VAL A 44 37.84 -2.88 8.17
CA VAL A 44 38.39 -3.31 9.47
C VAL A 44 39.74 -4.01 9.27
N GLN A 45 39.82 -4.94 8.31
CA GLN A 45 41.08 -5.61 7.96
C GLN A 45 42.15 -4.63 7.49
N THR A 46 41.80 -3.59 6.72
CA THR A 46 42.76 -2.56 6.30
C THR A 46 43.29 -1.76 7.47
N THR A 47 42.45 -1.40 8.44
CA THR A 47 42.90 -0.76 9.67
C THR A 47 43.81 -1.67 10.48
N ASP A 48 43.45 -2.96 10.61
CA ASP A 48 44.28 -3.94 11.32
C ASP A 48 45.63 -4.12 10.62
N PHE A 49 45.66 -4.28 9.29
CA PHE A 49 46.90 -4.38 8.52
C PHE A 49 47.78 -3.16 8.70
N ASN A 50 47.19 -1.96 8.73
CA ASN A 50 47.96 -0.75 8.99
C ASN A 50 48.68 -0.80 10.35
N ILE A 51 47.97 -1.22 11.41
CA ILE A 51 48.58 -1.38 12.72
C ILE A 51 49.68 -2.44 12.69
N LEU A 52 49.47 -3.53 11.95
CA LEU A 52 50.43 -4.62 11.86
C LEU A 52 51.69 -4.23 11.08
N HIS A 53 51.59 -3.50 9.98
CA HIS A 53 52.74 -2.98 9.24
C HIS A 53 53.70 -2.16 10.12
N HIS A 54 53.15 -1.48 11.13
CA HIS A 54 53.93 -0.65 12.05
C HIS A 54 54.46 -1.38 13.29
N SER A 55 53.91 -2.54 13.65
CA SER A 55 54.19 -3.20 14.94
C SER A 55 54.73 -4.62 14.82
N LEU A 56 54.32 -5.35 13.80
CA LEU A 56 54.61 -6.78 13.67
C LEU A 56 56.03 -7.05 13.15
N PRO A 57 56.55 -6.36 12.11
CA PRO A 57 57.88 -6.64 11.56
C PRO A 57 59.03 -6.58 12.58
N PRO A 58 59.18 -5.53 13.41
CA PRO A 58 60.26 -5.49 14.41
C PRO A 58 60.10 -6.57 15.48
N THR A 59 58.86 -6.79 15.92
CA THR A 59 58.52 -7.76 16.97
C THR A 59 58.85 -9.18 16.53
N LEU A 60 58.42 -9.57 15.32
CA LEU A 60 58.71 -10.89 14.76
C LEU A 60 60.18 -11.08 14.45
N SER A 61 60.85 -10.06 13.91
CA SER A 61 62.28 -10.12 13.63
C SER A 61 63.07 -10.43 14.90
N ARG A 62 62.74 -9.75 16.01
CA ARG A 62 63.35 -10.01 17.32
C ARG A 62 63.04 -11.41 17.84
N MET A 63 61.79 -11.88 17.74
CA MET A 63 61.42 -13.23 18.19
C MET A 63 62.16 -14.33 17.41
N ILE A 64 62.34 -14.15 16.10
CA ILE A 64 63.09 -15.09 15.24
C ILE A 64 64.57 -15.09 15.64
N LEU A 65 65.17 -13.91 15.84
CA LEU A 65 66.57 -13.79 16.26
C LEU A 65 66.84 -14.37 17.65
N GLU A 66 65.88 -14.26 18.56
CA GLU A 66 65.94 -14.88 19.90
C GLU A 66 65.60 -16.38 19.89
N GLY A 67 65.30 -16.98 18.73
CA GLY A 67 64.98 -18.40 18.59
C GLY A 67 63.62 -18.81 19.19
N LYS A 68 62.71 -17.87 19.42
CA LYS A 68 61.41 -18.10 20.08
C LYS A 68 60.32 -18.49 19.08
N SER A 69 60.51 -19.61 18.37
CA SER A 69 59.60 -20.09 17.31
C SER A 69 58.16 -20.33 17.80
N GLU A 70 57.97 -20.83 19.01
CA GLU A 70 56.62 -20.99 19.60
C GLU A 70 55.89 -19.66 19.78
N LEU A 71 56.63 -18.61 20.16
CA LEU A 71 56.06 -17.28 20.36
C LEU A 71 55.70 -16.62 19.02
N VAL A 72 56.49 -16.87 17.98
CA VAL A 72 56.16 -16.48 16.60
C VAL A 72 54.83 -17.08 16.20
N GLN A 73 54.68 -18.40 16.33
CA GLN A 73 53.42 -19.08 15.97
C GLN A 73 52.23 -18.57 16.79
N LYS A 74 52.40 -18.41 18.11
CA LYS A 74 51.35 -17.86 18.99
C LYS A 74 50.93 -16.44 18.60
N THR A 75 51.87 -15.62 18.11
CA THR A 75 51.60 -14.27 17.61
C THR A 75 50.84 -14.32 16.30
N LEU A 76 51.21 -15.19 15.35
CA LEU A 76 50.44 -15.36 14.11
C LEU A 76 49.02 -15.88 14.38
N ASP A 77 48.85 -16.71 15.41
CA ASP A 77 47.56 -17.26 15.82
C ASP A 77 46.71 -16.29 16.67
N SER A 78 47.17 -15.07 16.95
CA SER A 78 46.38 -14.08 17.69
C SER A 78 45.32 -13.38 16.83
N THR A 79 45.38 -13.52 15.51
CA THR A 79 44.41 -12.95 14.56
C THR A 79 43.10 -13.75 14.48
N TYR A 80 43.03 -14.88 15.18
CA TYR A 80 41.90 -15.82 15.20
C TYR A 80 41.44 -16.32 13.81
N GLY A 81 42.24 -16.12 12.76
CA GLY A 81 41.93 -16.53 11.39
C GLY A 81 40.99 -15.60 10.63
N LEU A 82 40.73 -14.38 11.14
CA LEU A 82 39.99 -13.33 10.40
C LEU A 82 40.72 -12.92 9.11
N PHE A 83 42.05 -12.97 9.16
CA PHE A 83 42.99 -12.87 8.05
C PHE A 83 44.21 -13.72 8.39
N GLY A 84 44.96 -14.10 7.36
CA GLY A 84 46.16 -14.89 7.49
C GLY A 84 47.41 -14.05 7.56
N LEU A 85 48.33 -14.45 8.42
CA LEU A 85 49.71 -13.98 8.41
C LEU A 85 50.60 -15.13 8.00
N VAL A 86 51.49 -14.89 7.04
CA VAL A 86 52.39 -15.90 6.51
C VAL A 86 53.81 -15.35 6.50
N ILE A 87 54.75 -16.09 7.08
CA ILE A 87 56.17 -15.77 7.08
C ILE A 87 56.88 -16.74 6.13
N THR A 88 57.64 -16.21 5.20
CA THR A 88 58.50 -16.99 4.29
C THR A 88 59.98 -16.77 4.57
N ASP A 89 60.80 -17.58 3.92
CA ASP A 89 62.22 -17.31 3.75
C ASP A 89 62.51 -15.96 3.04
N PRO A 90 63.78 -15.49 3.04
CA PRO A 90 64.16 -14.21 2.45
C PRO A 90 63.85 -14.09 0.95
N GLU A 91 63.79 -15.22 0.25
CA GLU A 91 63.55 -15.30 -1.19
C GLU A 91 62.05 -15.39 -1.53
N GLY A 92 61.19 -15.75 -0.56
CA GLY A 92 59.76 -15.95 -0.76
C GLY A 92 59.41 -17.30 -1.39
N GLN A 93 60.28 -18.30 -1.30
CA GLN A 93 60.11 -19.62 -1.91
C GLN A 93 59.52 -20.65 -0.94
N THR A 94 59.84 -20.55 0.35
CA THR A 94 59.37 -21.51 1.36
C THR A 94 58.60 -20.82 2.48
N VAL A 95 57.44 -21.39 2.83
CA VAL A 95 56.62 -20.92 3.97
C VAL A 95 57.21 -21.51 5.25
N LEU A 96 57.65 -20.63 6.15
CA LEU A 96 58.24 -21.00 7.43
C LEU A 96 57.19 -21.09 8.53
N TRP A 97 56.32 -20.08 8.60
CA TRP A 97 55.21 -20.03 9.56
C TRP A 97 53.96 -19.48 8.90
N GLN A 98 52.79 -19.92 9.39
CA GLN A 98 51.51 -19.37 8.98
C GLN A 98 50.55 -19.38 10.18
N THR A 99 49.60 -18.45 10.21
CA THR A 99 48.44 -18.54 11.10
C THR A 99 47.77 -19.90 10.87
N ASN A 100 47.54 -20.68 11.91
CA ASN A 100 46.90 -22.00 11.88
C ASN A 100 45.42 -21.95 12.30
N LYS A 101 45.00 -20.89 13.00
CA LYS A 101 43.60 -20.71 13.38
C LYS A 101 42.73 -20.31 12.20
N VAL A 102 41.55 -20.92 12.13
CA VAL A 102 40.57 -20.67 11.07
C VAL A 102 39.31 -20.03 11.64
N TYR A 103 38.93 -18.86 11.13
CA TYR A 103 37.66 -18.23 11.49
C TYR A 103 36.53 -18.67 10.54
N HIS A 104 35.67 -19.57 11.02
CA HIS A 104 34.50 -20.14 10.31
C HIS A 104 34.77 -20.90 8.99
N ARG A 105 35.76 -20.54 8.19
CA ARG A 105 36.06 -21.13 6.87
C ARG A 105 37.54 -20.98 6.51
N GLU A 106 38.09 -22.04 5.93
CA GLU A 106 39.44 -22.07 5.34
C GLU A 106 39.47 -21.37 3.97
N SER A 107 39.19 -20.06 3.94
CA SER A 107 39.04 -19.30 2.70
C SER A 107 40.38 -19.04 2.00
N TRP A 108 41.40 -18.67 2.77
CA TRP A 108 42.74 -18.38 2.28
C TRP A 108 43.74 -19.51 2.55
N HIS A 109 43.56 -20.26 3.65
CA HIS A 109 44.41 -21.37 4.07
C HIS A 109 44.73 -22.39 2.96
N LYS A 110 43.72 -22.82 2.20
CA LYS A 110 43.89 -23.83 1.14
C LYS A 110 44.64 -23.34 -0.10
N LYS A 111 44.84 -22.03 -0.20
CA LYS A 111 45.43 -21.36 -1.38
C LYS A 111 46.83 -20.83 -1.11
N ILE A 112 47.37 -21.05 0.09
CA ILE A 112 48.71 -20.57 0.42
C ILE A 112 49.73 -21.39 -0.37
N ASN A 113 50.31 -20.75 -1.38
CA ASN A 113 51.51 -21.20 -2.05
C ASN A 113 52.37 -19.96 -2.37
N PRO A 114 53.69 -20.14 -2.59
CA PRO A 114 54.60 -19.02 -2.90
C PRO A 114 54.14 -18.16 -4.09
N GLU A 115 53.58 -18.78 -5.13
CA GLU A 115 53.05 -18.08 -6.31
C GLU A 115 51.86 -17.17 -5.97
N TYR A 116 50.95 -17.62 -5.12
CA TYR A 116 49.80 -16.83 -4.66
C TYR A 116 50.27 -15.66 -3.81
N LEU A 117 51.24 -15.88 -2.90
CA LEU A 117 51.80 -14.84 -2.04
C LEU A 117 52.45 -13.73 -2.86
N ASN A 118 53.16 -14.08 -3.94
CA ASN A 118 53.79 -13.10 -4.84
C ASN A 118 52.78 -12.32 -5.70
N ASN A 119 51.57 -12.85 -5.89
CA ASN A 119 50.49 -12.19 -6.65
C ASN A 119 49.51 -11.42 -5.74
N LEU A 120 49.79 -11.31 -4.43
CA LEU A 120 48.95 -10.55 -3.53
C LEU A 120 49.00 -9.06 -3.87
N LYS A 121 47.84 -8.41 -3.74
CA LYS A 121 47.70 -6.96 -3.91
C LYS A 121 48.30 -6.18 -2.74
N GLU A 122 48.26 -6.77 -1.55
CA GLU A 122 48.87 -6.22 -0.34
C GLU A 122 50.38 -6.48 -0.37
N PRO A 123 51.24 -5.47 -0.15
CA PRO A 123 52.67 -5.68 -0.10
C PRO A 123 53.06 -6.50 1.13
N PHE A 124 54.22 -7.14 1.06
CA PHE A 124 54.83 -7.84 2.18
C PHE A 124 55.81 -6.93 2.92
N ASP A 125 55.93 -7.11 4.22
CA ASP A 125 56.99 -6.49 5.01
C ASP A 125 58.24 -7.36 5.02
N LEU A 126 59.40 -6.71 5.16
CA LEU A 126 60.67 -7.38 5.34
C LEU A 126 60.95 -7.60 6.83
N LEU A 127 61.35 -8.82 7.18
CA LEU A 127 61.90 -9.14 8.50
C LEU A 127 63.42 -9.11 8.38
N THR A 128 64.10 -8.35 9.25
CA THR A 128 65.53 -8.05 9.12
C THR A 128 66.31 -8.23 10.42
N ALA A 129 67.62 -8.38 10.29
CA ALA A 129 68.58 -8.42 11.38
C ALA A 129 69.65 -7.32 11.17
N PRO A 130 69.66 -6.23 11.96
CA PRO A 130 68.79 -5.92 13.09
C PRO A 130 67.35 -5.57 12.70
N ALA A 131 66.44 -5.62 13.67
CA ALA A 131 65.02 -5.33 13.48
C ALA A 131 64.80 -3.85 13.16
N ILE A 132 64.10 -3.56 12.06
CA ILE A 132 63.76 -2.20 11.64
C ILE A 132 62.55 -1.70 12.45
N LEU A 133 62.68 -0.51 13.03
CA LEU A 133 61.63 0.13 13.82
C LEU A 133 60.66 0.98 12.98
N GLU A 134 61.10 1.42 11.79
CA GLU A 134 60.29 2.24 10.89
C GLU A 134 59.44 1.36 9.95
N PRO A 135 58.15 1.69 9.76
CA PRO A 135 57.27 0.96 8.85
C PRO A 135 57.69 1.16 7.39
N LEU A 136 57.65 0.09 6.59
CA LEU A 136 57.92 0.18 5.15
C LEU A 136 56.69 0.59 4.36
N TYR A 137 55.53 0.16 4.81
CA TYR A 137 54.25 0.37 4.14
C TYR A 137 53.22 0.93 5.12
N GLU A 138 52.34 1.78 4.61
CA GLU A 138 51.22 2.35 5.36
C GLU A 138 49.98 2.44 4.48
N HIS A 139 48.80 2.30 5.06
CA HIS A 139 47.53 2.58 4.43
C HIS A 139 47.12 4.04 4.67
N GLU A 140 47.04 4.83 3.61
CA GLU A 140 46.60 6.24 3.69
C GLU A 140 45.19 6.42 4.26
N SER A 141 44.32 5.41 4.06
CA SER A 141 42.98 5.42 4.63
C SER A 141 42.43 4.02 4.86
N PRO A 142 41.39 3.87 5.70
CA PRO A 142 40.70 2.59 5.89
C PRO A 142 40.03 2.05 4.61
N ARG A 143 39.87 2.88 3.58
CA ARG A 143 39.30 2.50 2.28
C ARG A 143 40.37 2.23 1.23
N SER A 144 41.65 2.34 1.59
CA SER A 144 42.74 2.07 0.67
C SER A 144 42.75 0.60 0.28
N ASP A 145 43.03 0.39 -0.99
CA ASP A 145 42.97 -0.90 -1.65
C ASP A 145 44.26 -1.72 -1.46
N LYS A 146 45.37 -1.03 -1.16
CA LYS A 146 46.71 -1.56 -0.86
C LYS A 146 47.47 -0.53 -0.04
N ALA A 147 48.46 -0.97 0.73
CA ALA A 147 49.40 -0.07 1.39
C ALA A 147 50.35 0.59 0.38
N THR A 148 50.76 1.83 0.67
CA THR A 148 51.76 2.61 -0.07
C THR A 148 53.10 2.54 0.65
N LYS A 149 54.20 2.62 -0.10
CA LYS A 149 55.55 2.55 0.47
C LYS A 149 55.90 3.89 1.09
N VAL A 150 56.25 3.90 2.38
CA VAL A 150 56.61 5.10 3.15
C VAL A 150 58.08 5.06 3.57
N GLY A 151 58.63 3.88 3.88
CA GLY A 151 60.03 3.71 4.27
C GLY A 151 60.98 3.52 3.10
N SER A 152 62.21 4.03 3.22
CA SER A 152 63.31 3.72 2.31
C SER A 152 63.94 2.37 2.65
N VAL A 153 64.11 1.53 1.64
CA VAL A 153 64.88 0.26 1.77
C VAL A 153 66.39 0.56 1.81
N ASP A 154 66.80 1.72 1.31
CA ASP A 154 68.22 2.11 1.22
C ASP A 154 68.85 2.47 2.58
N SER A 155 68.03 2.67 3.62
CA SER A 155 68.47 2.82 5.01
C SER A 155 68.60 1.48 5.77
N MET A 156 68.40 0.35 5.09
CA MET A 156 68.45 -0.99 5.69
C MET A 156 69.89 -1.50 5.77
N ASP A 157 70.53 -1.32 6.93
CA ASP A 157 71.85 -1.87 7.21
C ASP A 157 71.79 -3.30 7.80
N GLY A 158 70.86 -4.13 7.29
CA GLY A 158 70.50 -5.41 7.91
C GLY A 158 70.22 -6.55 6.93
N GLN A 159 70.56 -7.77 7.34
CA GLN A 159 70.27 -8.98 6.59
C GLN A 159 68.77 -9.30 6.62
N VAL A 160 68.17 -9.58 5.46
CA VAL A 160 66.78 -10.05 5.39
C VAL A 160 66.71 -11.49 5.88
N ILE A 161 65.93 -11.73 6.93
CA ILE A 161 65.72 -13.06 7.54
C ILE A 161 64.40 -13.69 7.10
N GLY A 162 63.46 -12.91 6.54
CA GLY A 162 62.21 -13.42 6.01
C GLY A 162 61.30 -12.34 5.46
N ARG A 163 60.14 -12.74 4.94
CA ARG A 163 59.09 -11.83 4.47
C ARG A 163 57.78 -12.14 5.16
N LEU A 164 57.04 -11.11 5.54
CA LEU A 164 55.75 -11.19 6.20
C LEU A 164 54.64 -10.78 5.23
N TYR A 165 53.74 -11.70 4.93
CA TYR A 165 52.60 -11.50 4.04
C TYR A 165 51.29 -11.41 4.83
N TYR A 166 50.43 -10.50 4.35
CA TYR A 166 49.09 -10.28 4.88
C TYR A 166 48.04 -10.82 3.91
N VAL A 167 47.28 -11.82 4.33
CA VAL A 167 46.34 -12.54 3.46
C VAL A 167 44.92 -12.30 3.91
N ARG A 168 44.13 -11.60 3.09
CA ARG A 168 42.71 -11.34 3.40
C ARG A 168 41.87 -12.60 3.22
N SER A 169 40.88 -12.76 4.09
CA SER A 169 39.85 -13.79 3.93
C SER A 169 38.94 -13.50 2.74
N ILE A 170 38.70 -14.52 1.92
CA ILE A 170 37.82 -14.40 0.74
C ILE A 170 36.37 -14.52 1.20
N PRO A 171 35.48 -13.57 0.87
CA PRO A 171 34.09 -13.65 1.27
C PRO A 171 33.39 -14.84 0.58
N PRO A 172 32.42 -15.49 1.25
CA PRO A 172 31.62 -16.55 0.63
C PRO A 172 30.84 -16.00 -0.57
N PRO A 173 30.59 -16.77 -1.63
CA PRO A 173 29.71 -16.38 -2.72
C PRO A 173 28.33 -15.93 -2.20
N PHE A 174 27.74 -14.92 -2.83
CA PHE A 174 26.46 -14.34 -2.41
C PHE A 174 25.36 -15.38 -2.19
N LEU A 175 25.20 -16.33 -3.11
CA LEU A 175 24.18 -17.38 -3.00
C LEU A 175 24.44 -18.34 -1.84
N GLU A 176 25.70 -18.64 -1.54
CA GLU A 176 26.08 -19.47 -0.40
C GLU A 176 25.78 -18.75 0.92
N ASP A 177 26.10 -17.46 1.01
CA ASP A 177 25.84 -16.63 2.19
C ASP A 177 24.32 -16.42 2.42
N LEU A 178 23.58 -16.14 1.35
CA LEU A 178 22.12 -16.00 1.39
C LEU A 178 21.44 -17.33 1.73
N GLY A 179 21.88 -18.45 1.14
CA GLY A 179 21.36 -19.79 1.46
C GLY A 179 21.61 -20.17 2.92
N ASN A 180 22.80 -19.85 3.45
CA ASN A 180 23.11 -20.02 4.88
C ASN A 180 22.24 -19.13 5.78
N PHE A 181 21.86 -17.94 5.32
CA PHE A 181 20.89 -17.10 6.02
C PHE A 181 19.48 -17.71 6.00
N LEU A 182 19.01 -18.20 4.86
CA LEU A 182 17.67 -18.79 4.77
C LEU A 182 17.54 -20.08 5.59
N THR A 183 18.61 -20.88 5.70
CA THR A 183 18.60 -22.16 6.42
C THR A 183 18.93 -22.06 7.90
N LYS A 184 19.85 -21.15 8.29
CA LYS A 184 20.36 -21.05 9.67
C LYS A 184 20.21 -19.66 10.30
N GLY A 185 19.72 -18.68 9.54
CA GLY A 185 19.85 -17.25 9.86
C GLY A 185 18.99 -16.75 11.01
N PHE A 186 17.88 -17.43 11.34
CA PHE A 186 17.04 -17.04 12.46
C PHE A 186 17.70 -17.29 13.83
N TRP A 187 18.60 -18.27 13.93
CA TRP A 187 19.17 -18.70 15.22
C TRP A 187 20.59 -18.21 15.46
N VAL A 188 21.31 -17.79 14.41
CA VAL A 188 22.70 -17.30 14.51
C VAL A 188 22.82 -15.94 13.81
N LEU A 189 22.66 -14.86 14.55
CA LEU A 189 22.73 -13.47 14.04
C LEU A 189 24.19 -12.99 13.91
N SER A 190 24.90 -13.48 12.89
CA SER A 190 26.15 -12.87 12.40
C SER A 190 25.88 -11.47 11.80
N GLY A 191 26.90 -10.60 11.73
CA GLY A 191 26.79 -9.22 11.23
C GLY A 191 26.07 -9.11 9.88
N ALA A 192 26.46 -9.91 8.89
CA ALA A 192 25.79 -9.96 7.57
C ALA A 192 24.31 -10.38 7.67
N LYS A 193 24.04 -11.40 8.50
CA LYS A 193 22.72 -12.00 8.67
C LYS A 193 21.74 -11.05 9.35
N ARG A 194 22.21 -10.18 10.25
CA ARG A 194 21.38 -9.11 10.83
C ARG A 194 20.87 -8.15 9.76
N GLY A 195 21.72 -7.78 8.81
CA GLY A 195 21.33 -6.95 7.67
C GLY A 195 20.27 -7.62 6.80
N TYR A 196 20.45 -8.90 6.46
CA TYR A 196 19.44 -9.66 5.71
C TYR A 196 18.11 -9.79 6.45
N LEU A 197 18.14 -10.01 7.76
CA LEU A 197 16.93 -10.08 8.58
C LEU A 197 16.17 -8.76 8.53
N PHE A 198 16.85 -7.63 8.73
CA PHE A 198 16.24 -6.31 8.64
C PHE A 198 15.61 -6.06 7.26
N ILE A 199 16.35 -6.32 6.18
CA ILE A 199 15.85 -6.16 4.81
C ILE A 199 14.63 -7.05 4.55
N THR A 200 14.66 -8.30 5.02
CA THR A 200 13.54 -9.25 4.87
C THR A 200 12.30 -8.74 5.60
N LEU A 201 12.45 -8.25 6.83
CA LEU A 201 11.33 -7.70 7.60
C LEU A 201 10.78 -6.42 6.97
N SER A 202 11.65 -5.50 6.53
CA SER A 202 11.22 -4.24 5.90
C SER A 202 10.51 -4.47 4.57
N THR A 203 11.04 -5.36 3.73
CA THR A 203 10.42 -5.69 2.43
C THR A 203 9.10 -6.43 2.60
N ALA A 204 9.00 -7.36 3.55
CA ALA A 204 7.75 -8.03 3.89
C ALA A 204 6.71 -7.05 4.44
N ALA A 205 7.09 -6.18 5.38
CA ALA A 205 6.21 -5.14 5.92
C ALA A 205 5.71 -4.20 4.83
N PHE A 206 6.60 -3.75 3.93
CA PHE A 206 6.22 -2.90 2.81
C PHE A 206 5.25 -3.59 1.86
N ALA A 207 5.50 -4.86 1.51
CA ALA A 207 4.60 -5.65 0.67
C ALA A 207 3.20 -5.79 1.32
N MET A 208 3.15 -6.03 2.63
CA MET A 208 1.88 -6.10 3.38
C MET A 208 1.12 -4.76 3.36
N VAL A 209 1.82 -3.63 3.50
CA VAL A 209 1.20 -2.30 3.41
C VAL A 209 0.64 -2.05 2.00
N VAL A 210 1.39 -2.38 0.95
CA VAL A 210 0.91 -2.23 -0.44
C VAL A 210 -0.33 -3.09 -0.68
N LEU A 211 -0.32 -4.34 -0.22
CA LEU A 211 -1.49 -5.24 -0.32
C LEU A 211 -2.69 -4.70 0.47
N LEU A 212 -2.46 -4.15 1.67
CA LEU A 212 -3.51 -3.54 2.48
C LEU A 212 -4.14 -2.32 1.78
N VAL A 213 -3.34 -1.43 1.21
CA VAL A 213 -3.83 -0.25 0.47
C VAL A 213 -4.64 -0.66 -0.74
N VAL A 214 -4.17 -1.66 -1.49
CA VAL A 214 -4.91 -2.22 -2.63
C VAL A 214 -6.23 -2.82 -2.18
N TRP A 215 -6.22 -3.58 -1.09
CA TRP A 215 -7.42 -4.18 -0.52
C TRP A 215 -8.44 -3.13 -0.06
N LEU A 216 -7.98 -2.08 0.64
CA LEU A 216 -8.83 -0.97 1.06
C LEU A 216 -9.43 -0.21 -0.12
N ARG A 217 -8.63 0.10 -1.16
CA ARG A 217 -9.14 0.71 -2.39
C ARG A 217 -10.21 -0.15 -3.07
N ARG A 218 -9.98 -1.46 -3.14
CA ARG A 218 -10.94 -2.40 -3.73
C ARG A 218 -12.25 -2.38 -2.96
N ARG A 219 -12.19 -2.45 -1.63
CA ARG A 219 -13.38 -2.39 -0.77
C ARG A 219 -14.11 -1.05 -0.91
N GLY A 220 -13.37 0.06 -1.03
CA GLY A 220 -13.95 1.38 -1.29
C GLY A 220 -14.69 1.47 -2.63
N LEU A 221 -14.13 0.91 -3.71
CA LEU A 221 -14.78 0.86 -5.02
C LEU A 221 -16.04 -0.02 -5.01
N GLU A 222 -16.00 -1.16 -4.34
CA GLU A 222 -17.17 -2.04 -4.19
C GLU A 222 -18.31 -1.35 -3.42
N LEU A 223 -17.99 -0.58 -2.37
CA LEU A 223 -18.98 0.23 -1.66
C LEU A 223 -19.55 1.36 -2.53
N LYS A 224 -18.70 2.07 -3.28
CA LYS A 224 -19.15 3.11 -4.21
C LYS A 224 -20.03 2.57 -5.33
N GLN A 225 -19.76 1.37 -5.83
CA GLN A 225 -20.63 0.70 -6.80
C GLN A 225 -22.01 0.40 -6.21
N LYS A 226 -22.07 -0.08 -4.96
CA LYS A 226 -23.34 -0.31 -4.25
C LYS A 226 -24.13 0.98 -4.03
N GLU A 227 -23.46 2.08 -3.65
CA GLU A 227 -24.09 3.40 -3.52
C GLU A 227 -24.65 3.90 -4.86
N VAL A 228 -23.90 3.75 -5.96
CA VAL A 228 -24.39 4.14 -7.30
C VAL A 228 -25.58 3.28 -7.74
N GLU A 229 -25.58 1.98 -7.41
CA GLU A 229 -26.72 1.11 -7.67
C GLU A 229 -27.95 1.50 -6.86
N SER A 230 -27.80 1.87 -5.58
CA SER A 230 -28.94 2.35 -4.77
C SER A 230 -29.50 3.67 -5.30
N PHE A 231 -28.64 4.64 -5.63
CA PHE A 231 -29.09 5.92 -6.22
C PHE A 231 -29.79 5.73 -7.56
N LYS A 232 -29.33 4.81 -8.41
CA LYS A 232 -30.01 4.48 -9.67
C LYS A 232 -31.41 3.91 -9.43
N ARG A 233 -31.59 3.05 -8.43
CA ARG A 233 -32.91 2.50 -8.07
C ARG A 233 -33.85 3.60 -7.57
N GLU A 234 -33.37 4.50 -6.72
CA GLU A 234 -34.17 5.63 -6.24
C GLU A 234 -34.59 6.57 -7.37
N LEU A 235 -33.68 6.88 -8.29
CA LEU A 235 -34.00 7.68 -9.47
C LEU A 235 -35.04 7.01 -10.37
N ASP A 236 -34.96 5.68 -10.54
CA ASP A 236 -35.92 4.94 -11.37
C ASP A 236 -37.32 4.92 -10.73
N ILE A 237 -37.41 4.81 -9.39
CA ILE A 237 -38.67 4.94 -8.65
C ILE A 237 -39.26 6.35 -8.81
N ARG A 238 -38.45 7.40 -8.62
CA ARG A 238 -38.91 8.78 -8.78
C ARG A 238 -39.36 9.08 -10.20
N LYS A 239 -38.66 8.53 -11.20
CA LYS A 239 -39.03 8.68 -12.60
C LYS A 239 -40.38 8.03 -12.89
N LYS A 240 -40.60 6.80 -12.40
CA LYS A 240 -41.90 6.12 -12.51
C LYS A 240 -43.04 6.89 -11.83
N ALA A 241 -42.77 7.49 -10.67
CA ALA A 241 -43.75 8.33 -9.98
C ALA A 241 -44.10 9.60 -10.79
N LEU A 242 -43.10 10.25 -11.40
CA LEU A 242 -43.33 11.39 -12.29
C LEU A 242 -44.12 10.99 -13.54
N GLU A 243 -43.78 9.85 -14.16
CA GLU A 243 -44.51 9.31 -15.32
C GLU A 243 -45.99 9.05 -14.97
N HIS A 244 -46.26 8.47 -13.80
CA HIS A 244 -47.63 8.27 -13.31
C HIS A 244 -48.37 9.59 -13.12
N LEU A 245 -47.77 10.58 -12.47
CA LEU A 245 -48.37 11.91 -12.29
C LEU A 245 -48.64 12.61 -13.62
N THR A 246 -47.73 12.49 -14.59
CA THR A 246 -47.96 13.05 -15.93
C THR A 246 -49.15 12.39 -16.63
N GLN A 247 -49.30 11.06 -16.52
CA GLN A 247 -50.45 10.35 -17.06
C GLN A 247 -51.77 10.77 -16.39
N GLU A 248 -51.78 10.93 -15.06
CA GLU A 248 -52.96 11.43 -14.34
C GLU A 248 -53.33 12.85 -14.78
N LEU A 249 -52.34 13.72 -14.97
CA LEU A 249 -52.58 15.09 -15.42
C LEU A 249 -53.11 15.14 -16.85
N GLU A 250 -52.63 14.27 -17.74
CA GLU A 250 -53.19 14.10 -19.09
C GLU A 250 -54.63 13.53 -19.05
N ALA A 251 -54.90 12.57 -18.16
CA ALA A 251 -56.24 12.05 -17.93
C ALA A 251 -57.20 13.12 -17.39
N GLN A 252 -56.75 13.98 -16.48
CA GLN A 252 -57.56 15.11 -16.00
C GLN A 252 -57.80 16.16 -17.08
N LYS A 253 -56.78 16.50 -17.88
CA LYS A 253 -56.93 17.44 -19.00
C LYS A 253 -57.93 16.92 -20.04
N SER A 254 -57.83 15.65 -20.44
CA SER A 254 -58.77 15.05 -21.39
C SER A 254 -60.18 14.97 -20.83
N ARG A 255 -60.35 14.64 -19.54
CA ARG A 255 -61.64 14.68 -18.84
C ARG A 255 -62.24 16.09 -18.82
N LYS A 256 -61.42 17.10 -18.54
CA LYS A 256 -61.86 18.51 -18.57
C LYS A 256 -62.31 18.92 -19.98
N GLN A 257 -61.55 18.57 -21.02
CA GLN A 257 -61.93 18.86 -22.41
C GLN A 257 -63.22 18.16 -22.83
N ALA A 258 -63.47 16.94 -22.36
CA ALA A 258 -64.72 16.23 -22.62
C ALA A 258 -65.91 16.95 -21.97
N LEU A 259 -65.76 17.38 -20.72
CA LEU A 259 -66.78 18.17 -20.02
C LEU A 259 -67.03 19.52 -20.68
N GLU A 260 -65.99 20.22 -21.15
CA GLU A 260 -66.13 21.47 -21.91
C GLU A 260 -66.92 21.24 -23.22
N LYS A 261 -66.61 20.17 -23.97
CA LYS A 261 -67.36 19.80 -25.18
C LYS A 261 -68.82 19.46 -24.88
N GLU A 262 -69.08 18.74 -23.79
CA GLU A 262 -70.43 18.40 -23.37
C GLU A 262 -71.22 19.65 -22.95
N ALA A 263 -70.59 20.55 -22.20
CA ALA A 263 -71.15 21.85 -21.82
C ALA A 263 -71.48 22.71 -23.05
N ASP A 264 -70.58 22.79 -24.04
CA ASP A 264 -70.82 23.49 -25.30
C ASP A 264 -72.00 22.88 -26.08
N GLN A 265 -72.12 21.56 -26.10
CA GLN A 265 -73.22 20.87 -26.77
C GLN A 265 -74.55 21.11 -26.04
N ALA A 266 -74.56 21.09 -24.71
CA ALA A 266 -75.72 21.44 -23.89
C ALA A 266 -76.13 22.90 -24.08
N TYR A 267 -75.16 23.83 -24.14
CA TYR A 267 -75.40 25.24 -24.42
C TYR A 267 -76.04 25.44 -25.79
N ARG A 268 -75.53 24.78 -26.84
CA ARG A 268 -76.15 24.81 -28.18
C ARG A 268 -77.58 24.29 -28.18
N ARG A 269 -77.86 23.19 -27.45
CA ARG A 269 -79.23 22.67 -27.30
C ARG A 269 -80.14 23.67 -26.59
N ALA A 270 -79.67 24.30 -25.51
CA ALA A 270 -80.44 25.30 -24.77
C ALA A 270 -80.72 26.55 -25.61
N VAL A 271 -79.74 27.05 -26.36
CA VAL A 271 -79.94 28.17 -27.30
C VAL A 271 -80.92 27.79 -28.42
N GLY A 272 -80.79 26.59 -28.99
CA GLY A 272 -81.75 26.08 -29.98
C GLY A 272 -83.18 25.98 -29.45
N LEU A 273 -83.35 25.50 -28.21
CA LEU A 273 -84.64 25.48 -27.52
C LEU A 273 -85.18 26.89 -27.25
N LYS A 274 -84.32 27.83 -26.85
CA LYS A 274 -84.72 29.23 -26.63
C LYS A 274 -85.23 29.87 -27.93
N VAL A 275 -84.53 29.67 -29.05
CA VAL A 275 -84.96 30.17 -30.36
C VAL A 275 -86.26 29.49 -30.81
N ALA A 276 -86.44 28.20 -30.53
CA ALA A 276 -87.69 27.49 -30.81
C ALA A 276 -88.86 28.02 -29.95
N LEU A 277 -88.62 28.35 -28.69
CA LEU A 277 -89.59 29.00 -27.79
C LEU A 277 -89.93 30.42 -28.24
N GLU A 278 -88.95 31.20 -28.68
CA GLU A 278 -89.19 32.55 -29.23
C GLU A 278 -90.00 32.48 -30.53
N LYS A 279 -89.74 31.51 -31.41
CA LYS A 279 -90.59 31.27 -32.59
C LYS A 279 -92.01 30.82 -32.24
N LEU A 280 -92.18 30.01 -31.20
CA LEU A 280 -93.50 29.60 -30.69
C LEU A 280 -94.25 30.79 -30.06
N ARG A 281 -93.54 31.66 -29.33
CA ARG A 281 -94.08 32.91 -28.78
C ARG A 281 -94.52 33.87 -29.88
N ASP A 282 -93.69 34.05 -30.91
CA ASP A 282 -93.99 34.97 -32.01
C ASP A 282 -95.04 34.40 -32.99
N ALA A 283 -95.30 33.08 -32.96
CA ALA A 283 -96.38 32.41 -33.70
C ALA A 283 -97.75 32.42 -32.99
N LEU A 284 -97.86 33.01 -31.80
CA LEU A 284 -99.10 33.16 -31.04
C LEU A 284 -99.62 34.61 -31.10
N PRO A 285 -100.68 34.92 -31.88
CA PRO A 285 -101.50 36.09 -31.64
C PRO A 285 -102.71 35.72 -30.76
N GLY A 286 -102.73 36.22 -29.52
CA GLY A 286 -103.93 36.38 -28.69
C GLY A 286 -104.55 35.12 -28.06
N GLY A 287 -104.76 35.16 -26.73
CA GLY A 287 -105.66 34.23 -26.04
C GLY A 287 -105.25 33.91 -24.60
N ALA A 288 -106.06 34.35 -23.65
CA ALA A 288 -105.88 34.22 -22.21
C ALA A 288 -106.35 32.85 -21.65
N VAL A 289 -105.70 32.39 -20.55
CA VAL A 289 -106.27 31.75 -19.34
C VAL A 289 -107.00 30.39 -19.49
N GLN A 290 -106.57 29.32 -18.76
CA GLN A 290 -107.17 28.87 -17.47
C GLN A 290 -106.74 27.44 -17.04
N GLN A 291 -106.77 27.27 -15.71
CA GLN A 291 -106.62 26.11 -14.84
C GLN A 291 -107.44 24.84 -15.17
N GLY A 292 -106.95 23.70 -14.64
CA GLY A 292 -107.76 22.66 -13.97
C GLY A 292 -107.79 21.28 -14.61
N ASN A 293 -107.11 20.28 -14.00
CA ASN A 293 -107.64 19.03 -13.37
C ASN A 293 -108.40 18.05 -14.32
N GLN A 294 -108.25 16.72 -14.32
CA GLN A 294 -107.81 15.72 -13.34
C GLN A 294 -107.70 14.33 -14.04
N GLN A 295 -106.79 13.46 -13.54
CA GLN A 295 -106.89 11.98 -13.33
C GLN A 295 -107.25 11.03 -14.51
N GLY A 296 -106.72 9.81 -14.64
CA GLY A 296 -105.84 8.96 -13.82
C GLY A 296 -105.99 7.47 -14.22
N ILE A 297 -105.05 6.61 -13.77
CA ILE A 297 -105.05 5.14 -13.46
C ILE A 297 -103.56 4.71 -13.50
N GLN A 298 -102.85 4.62 -12.36
CA GLN A 298 -102.65 3.46 -11.45
C GLN A 298 -101.75 2.35 -12.05
N GLN A 299 -100.75 1.75 -11.37
CA GLN A 299 -100.55 1.35 -9.97
C GLN A 299 -99.04 1.50 -9.59
N GLY A 300 -98.64 2.01 -8.41
CA GLY A 300 -98.42 1.29 -7.13
C GLY A 300 -96.92 0.92 -6.99
N ILE A 301 -96.13 1.22 -5.94
CA ILE A 301 -96.36 1.11 -4.48
C ILE A 301 -95.30 1.95 -3.70
N GLN A 302 -95.81 2.73 -2.73
CA GLN A 302 -95.36 3.10 -1.37
C GLN A 302 -94.02 3.79 -1.00
N ASN A 303 -94.25 4.91 -0.29
CA ASN A 303 -93.70 5.36 1.00
C ASN A 303 -92.47 6.28 1.08
N GLY A 304 -92.72 7.49 1.60
CA GLY A 304 -92.01 7.97 2.79
C GLY A 304 -90.98 9.08 2.60
N SER A 305 -91.47 10.31 2.47
CA SER A 305 -90.89 11.60 2.90
C SER A 305 -89.51 11.61 3.61
N HIS A 306 -88.58 12.44 3.10
CA HIS A 306 -87.90 13.50 3.89
C HIS A 306 -87.07 14.44 2.98
N GLU A 307 -87.00 15.70 3.38
CA GLU A 307 -86.29 16.85 2.78
C GLU A 307 -84.83 16.55 2.38
N LEU A 308 -84.45 16.96 1.16
CA LEU A 308 -83.06 17.04 0.74
C LEU A 308 -82.37 18.23 1.43
N ARG A 309 -81.91 18.00 2.67
CA ARG A 309 -80.93 18.87 3.34
C ARG A 309 -79.54 18.57 2.78
N VAL A 310 -79.08 19.43 1.88
CA VAL A 310 -77.68 19.48 1.42
C VAL A 310 -76.77 19.60 2.65
N ARG A 311 -75.97 18.56 2.92
CA ARG A 311 -74.78 18.66 3.78
C ARG A 311 -73.55 18.61 2.88
N PRO A 312 -72.54 19.48 3.07
CA PRO A 312 -71.25 19.28 2.45
C PRO A 312 -70.65 17.95 2.96
N PRO A 313 -69.79 17.26 2.17
CA PRO A 313 -69.10 16.09 2.65
C PRO A 313 -68.22 16.50 3.84
N ALA A 314 -68.62 16.08 5.04
CA ALA A 314 -67.76 16.16 6.21
C ALA A 314 -66.62 15.17 5.98
N HIS A 315 -65.42 15.69 5.72
CA HIS A 315 -64.19 14.91 5.82
C HIS A 315 -64.08 14.31 7.23
N PRO A 316 -63.61 13.06 7.36
CA PRO A 316 -63.26 12.51 8.67
C PRO A 316 -62.00 13.24 9.16
N GLN A 317 -62.18 14.28 10.00
CA GLN A 317 -61.06 14.98 10.65
C GLN A 317 -60.32 14.11 11.67
N SER A 318 -60.82 12.91 11.99
CA SER A 318 -60.21 12.03 12.99
C SER A 318 -59.09 11.14 12.44
N SER A 319 -59.10 10.72 11.16
CA SER A 319 -58.04 9.83 10.66
C SER A 319 -56.74 10.57 10.34
N ILE A 320 -56.83 11.84 9.94
CA ILE A 320 -55.64 12.66 9.66
C ILE A 320 -54.96 13.08 10.96
N LEU A 321 -55.73 13.35 12.02
CA LEU A 321 -55.16 13.68 13.33
C LEU A 321 -54.48 12.47 13.97
N GLU A 322 -55.05 11.26 13.86
CA GLU A 322 -54.40 10.02 14.29
C GLU A 322 -53.14 9.70 13.47
N GLU A 323 -53.15 9.89 12.14
CA GLU A 323 -51.93 9.74 11.31
C GLU A 323 -50.87 10.79 11.65
N ILE A 324 -51.25 12.03 11.96
CA ILE A 324 -50.30 13.07 12.38
C ILE A 324 -49.70 12.75 13.76
N GLU A 325 -50.50 12.21 14.68
CA GLU A 325 -50.06 11.84 16.03
C GLU A 325 -49.16 10.58 16.02
N GLU A 326 -49.38 9.65 15.08
CA GLU A 326 -48.51 8.50 14.83
C GLU A 326 -47.21 8.89 14.10
N LEU A 327 -47.26 9.89 13.22
CA LEU A 327 -46.08 10.37 12.48
C LEU A 327 -45.17 11.30 13.31
N LEU A 328 -45.70 11.99 14.32
CA LEU A 328 -44.94 12.90 15.20
C LEU A 328 -43.70 12.26 15.87
N PRO A 329 -43.78 11.07 16.50
CA PRO A 329 -42.59 10.44 17.07
C PRO A 329 -41.58 10.05 15.98
N SER A 330 -42.02 9.55 14.82
CA SER A 330 -41.14 9.19 13.71
C SER A 330 -40.44 10.40 13.06
N LEU A 331 -41.11 11.55 13.02
CA LEU A 331 -40.53 12.82 12.57
C LEU A 331 -39.53 13.37 13.60
N SER A 332 -39.81 13.20 14.90
CA SER A 332 -38.88 13.60 15.96
C SER A 332 -37.60 12.76 15.94
N GLU A 333 -37.72 11.46 15.71
CA GLU A 333 -36.59 10.53 15.64
C GLU A 333 -35.74 10.81 14.40
N ASN A 334 -36.37 11.03 13.25
CA ASN A 334 -35.67 11.44 12.03
C ASN A 334 -35.01 12.82 12.16
N ALA A 335 -35.63 13.78 12.84
CA ALA A 335 -35.03 15.08 13.11
C ALA A 335 -33.82 14.97 14.05
N GLN A 336 -33.86 14.05 15.01
CA GLN A 336 -32.74 13.79 15.92
C GLN A 336 -31.58 13.11 15.19
N VAL A 337 -31.86 12.13 14.32
CA VAL A 337 -30.86 11.49 13.46
C VAL A 337 -30.21 12.49 12.50
N LEU A 338 -31.00 13.40 11.90
CA LEU A 338 -30.47 14.46 11.04
C LEU A 338 -29.61 15.47 11.81
N LYS A 339 -29.98 15.79 13.06
CA LYS A 339 -29.19 16.65 13.94
C LYS A 339 -27.86 16.00 14.32
N ASP A 340 -27.87 14.69 14.62
CA ASP A 340 -26.65 13.93 14.95
C ASP A 340 -25.74 13.78 13.72
N GLN A 341 -26.31 13.62 12.53
CA GLN A 341 -25.55 13.60 11.26
C GLN A 341 -24.96 14.99 10.92
N ALA A 342 -25.70 16.07 11.18
CA ALA A 342 -25.20 17.43 11.02
C ALA A 342 -24.07 17.75 12.03
N GLY A 343 -24.17 17.24 13.26
CA GLY A 343 -23.11 17.33 14.27
C GLY A 343 -21.83 16.61 13.82
N MET A 344 -21.94 15.37 13.32
CA MET A 344 -20.79 14.65 12.77
C MET A 344 -20.15 15.35 11.56
N LEU A 345 -20.95 15.98 10.70
CA LEU A 345 -20.45 16.76 9.57
C LEU A 345 -19.74 18.05 10.03
N HIS A 346 -20.23 18.70 11.08
CA HIS A 346 -19.59 19.86 11.66
C HIS A 346 -18.22 19.51 12.28
N ASP A 347 -18.15 18.41 13.03
CA ASP A 347 -16.90 17.91 13.61
C ASP A 347 -15.89 17.45 12.54
N TYR A 348 -16.38 16.89 11.43
CA TYR A 348 -15.54 16.51 10.28
C TYR A 348 -14.99 17.74 9.55
N CYS A 349 -15.77 18.81 9.42
CA CYS A 349 -15.29 20.07 8.85
C CYS A 349 -14.32 20.79 9.79
N ALA A 350 -14.55 20.78 11.10
CA ALA A 350 -13.67 21.39 12.10
C ALA A 350 -12.31 20.66 12.28
N THR A 351 -12.19 19.42 11.78
CA THR A 351 -10.93 18.66 11.77
C THR A 351 -10.16 18.79 10.44
N LEU A 352 -10.75 19.44 9.44
CA LEU A 352 -10.16 19.70 8.13
C LEU A 352 -9.66 21.15 7.96
N GLU A 353 -10.13 22.09 8.78
CA GLU A 353 -9.47 23.37 9.06
C GLU A 353 -8.33 23.19 10.07
#